data_AF-A0A0R3L368-F1
#
_entry.id   AF-A0A0R3L368-F1
#
_cell.length_a   1.000
_cell.length_b   1.000
_cell.length_c   1.000
_cell.angle_alpha   90.00
_cell.angle_beta   90.00
_cell.angle_gamma   90.00
#
_symmetry.space_group_name_H-M   'P 1'
#
loop_
_entity.id
_entity.type
_entity.pdbx_description
1 polymer ?
#
loop_
_entity_poly.entity_id
_entity_poly.type
_entity_poly.pdbx_seq_one_letter_code
_entity_poly.pdbx_strand_id
1 'polypeptide(L)'
;MCDYSLHAVATRPAQVGETLITTTFRGTSTRGFASEREPAVAVCMLPGTELAFAEDVKYDNRWIWTRTTDWRVGKFNQIEPEVADRHHDAIEFPDGSHVLVTQLCEGQRATVLQLPVVQTGGERAPKVTEARPAASIVTG
;
A
#
# COMPACT_ATOMS: atom_id res chain seq x y z
N MET A 1 2.30 -6.07 11.03
CA MET A 1 1.31 -7.10 10.64
C MET A 1 0.38 -6.43 9.67
N CYS A 2 0.38 -6.80 8.40
CA CYS A 2 -0.65 -6.30 7.49
C CYS A 2 -1.99 -6.86 7.97
N ASP A 3 -3.04 -6.04 7.89
CA ASP A 3 -4.40 -6.44 8.24
C ASP A 3 -5.02 -7.26 7.11
N TYR A 4 -4.28 -8.27 6.64
CA TYR A 4 -4.90 -9.27 5.82
C TYR A 4 -5.90 -9.96 6.73
N SER A 5 -7.19 -9.84 6.42
CA SER A 5 -8.26 -10.69 6.94
C SER A 5 -8.04 -12.19 6.66
N LEU A 6 -6.82 -12.57 6.23
CA LEU A 6 -6.21 -13.88 6.06
C LEU A 6 -5.57 -14.39 7.37
N HIS A 7 -6.31 -14.40 8.49
CA HIS A 7 -5.79 -14.93 9.77
C HIS A 7 -5.23 -16.36 9.69
N ALA A 8 -5.62 -17.11 8.66
CA ALA A 8 -5.22 -18.50 8.42
C ALA A 8 -4.10 -18.68 7.38
N VAL A 9 -3.57 -17.62 6.77
CA VAL A 9 -2.52 -17.72 5.74
C VAL A 9 -1.18 -17.30 6.33
N ALA A 10 -0.13 -18.10 6.09
CA ALA A 10 1.22 -17.74 6.47
C ALA A 10 1.65 -16.45 5.76
N THR A 11 2.34 -15.55 6.46
CA THR A 11 2.72 -14.26 5.91
C THR A 11 4.20 -13.96 6.10
N ARG A 12 4.75 -13.12 5.21
CA ARG A 12 6.12 -12.59 5.32
C ARG A 12 6.24 -11.20 4.70
N PRO A 13 7.26 -10.39 5.04
CA PRO A 13 7.43 -9.07 4.43
C PRO A 13 7.86 -9.15 2.96
N ALA A 14 7.51 -8.11 2.20
CA ALA A 14 8.02 -7.85 0.86
C ALA A 14 9.51 -7.51 0.86
N GLN A 15 10.18 -7.85 -0.24
CA GLN A 15 11.61 -7.58 -0.45
C GLN A 15 11.80 -6.79 -1.73
N VAL A 16 12.68 -5.78 -1.69
CA VAL A 16 13.02 -4.98 -2.88
C VAL A 16 13.62 -5.86 -3.96
N GLY A 17 13.18 -5.65 -5.21
CA GLY A 17 13.60 -6.43 -6.37
C GLY A 17 12.89 -7.78 -6.52
N GLU A 18 12.06 -8.18 -5.55
CA GLU A 18 11.28 -9.42 -5.66
C GLU A 18 10.14 -9.28 -6.67
N THR A 19 9.97 -10.28 -7.54
CA THR A 19 8.77 -10.44 -8.37
C THR A 19 7.71 -11.25 -7.64
N LEU A 20 6.55 -10.62 -7.46
CA LEU A 20 5.35 -11.16 -6.85
C LEU A 20 4.32 -11.50 -7.92
N ILE A 21 3.38 -12.38 -7.56
CA ILE A 21 2.18 -12.68 -8.33
C ILE A 21 0.92 -12.39 -7.52
N THR A 22 -0.12 -11.90 -8.18
CA THR A 22 -1.45 -11.84 -7.60
C THR A 22 -2.06 -13.25 -7.56
N THR A 23 -2.58 -13.66 -6.41
CA THR A 23 -3.14 -15.01 -6.22
C THR A 23 -4.25 -15.02 -5.19
N THR A 24 -5.19 -15.96 -5.32
CA THR A 24 -6.16 -16.27 -4.27
C THR A 24 -5.61 -17.37 -3.39
N PHE A 25 -5.55 -17.11 -2.08
CA PHE A 25 -5.00 -18.07 -1.13
C PHE A 25 -5.99 -19.19 -0.86
N ARG A 26 -5.50 -20.45 -0.91
CA ARG A 26 -6.32 -21.64 -0.66
C ARG A 26 -7.04 -21.55 0.68
N GLY A 27 -8.31 -21.93 0.68
CA GLY A 27 -9.17 -21.85 1.87
C GLY A 27 -9.74 -20.46 2.15
N THR A 28 -9.49 -19.49 1.27
CA THR A 28 -10.01 -18.12 1.36
C THR A 28 -10.57 -17.67 0.01
N SER A 29 -11.43 -16.66 0.01
CA SER A 29 -11.82 -15.92 -1.20
C SER A 29 -10.97 -14.68 -1.43
N THR A 30 -9.95 -14.46 -0.60
CA THR A 30 -9.17 -13.23 -0.57
C THR A 30 -7.96 -13.35 -1.48
N ARG A 31 -7.83 -12.36 -2.35
CA ARG A 31 -6.70 -12.21 -3.25
C ARG A 31 -5.63 -11.32 -2.62
N GLY A 32 -4.37 -11.64 -2.88
CA GLY A 32 -3.23 -10.84 -2.44
C GLY A 32 -2.01 -11.12 -3.29
N PHE A 33 -0.85 -10.71 -2.78
CA PHE A 33 0.43 -10.95 -3.44
C PHE A 33 1.17 -12.10 -2.78
N ALA A 34 1.82 -12.94 -3.58
CA ALA A 34 2.70 -14.00 -3.12
C ALA A 34 3.97 -14.05 -3.98
N SER A 35 5.00 -14.71 -3.50
CA SER A 35 6.16 -15.02 -4.35
C SER A 35 5.78 -16.05 -5.41
N GLU A 36 6.38 -15.97 -6.60
CA GLU A 36 6.24 -17.03 -7.61
C GLU A 36 6.74 -18.40 -7.10
N ARG A 37 7.72 -18.38 -6.20
CA ARG A 37 8.33 -19.59 -5.62
C ARG A 37 7.55 -20.14 -4.43
N GLU A 38 6.72 -19.31 -3.79
CA GLU A 38 6.02 -19.61 -2.55
C GLU A 38 4.56 -19.08 -2.60
N PRO A 39 3.71 -19.57 -3.51
CA PRO A 39 2.36 -19.03 -3.73
C PRO A 39 1.40 -19.23 -2.55
N ALA A 40 1.76 -20.06 -1.56
CA ALA A 40 0.98 -20.30 -0.36
C ALA A 40 1.26 -19.31 0.79
N VAL A 41 2.28 -18.45 0.64
CA VAL A 41 2.69 -17.47 1.66
C VAL A 41 2.37 -16.07 1.15
N ALA A 42 1.53 -15.34 1.89
CA ALA A 42 1.19 -13.97 1.54
C ALA A 42 2.37 -13.02 1.79
N VAL A 43 2.65 -12.17 0.82
CA VAL A 43 3.67 -11.15 0.90
C VAL A 43 3.03 -9.84 1.36
N CYS A 44 3.36 -9.48 2.60
CA CYS A 44 2.97 -8.28 3.30
C CYS A 44 3.73 -7.05 2.82
N MET A 45 3.01 -5.99 2.47
CA MET A 45 3.59 -4.70 2.09
C MET A 45 3.21 -3.61 3.10
N LEU A 46 4.15 -2.69 3.31
CA LEU A 46 3.87 -1.47 4.07
C LEU A 46 3.23 -0.42 3.15
N PRO A 47 2.28 0.40 3.62
CA PRO A 47 1.79 1.56 2.87
C PRO A 47 2.96 2.43 2.39
N GLY A 48 2.97 2.76 1.11
CA GLY A 48 4.07 3.41 0.41
C GLY A 48 5.04 2.47 -0.32
N THR A 49 4.83 1.15 -0.27
CA THR A 49 5.62 0.21 -1.10
C THR A 49 5.28 0.41 -2.57
N GLU A 50 6.27 0.63 -3.42
CA GLU A 50 6.05 0.84 -4.86
C GLU A 50 6.26 -0.44 -5.66
N LEU A 51 5.41 -0.65 -6.66
CA LEU A 51 5.36 -1.83 -7.50
C LEU A 51 5.43 -1.44 -8.98
N ALA A 52 6.16 -2.21 -9.78
CA ALA A 52 6.08 -2.23 -11.24
C ALA A 52 5.40 -3.50 -11.71
N PHE A 53 4.25 -3.38 -12.35
CA PHE A 53 3.55 -4.47 -13.00
C PHE A 53 4.17 -4.77 -14.37
N ALA A 54 4.23 -6.07 -14.71
CA ALA A 54 4.75 -6.50 -16.01
C ALA A 54 3.88 -6.04 -17.18
N GLU A 55 2.57 -5.92 -16.95
CA GLU A 55 1.57 -5.46 -17.91
C GLU A 55 0.63 -4.45 -17.26
N ASP A 56 -0.22 -3.85 -18.08
CA ASP A 56 -1.27 -2.95 -17.65
C ASP A 56 -2.17 -3.61 -16.60
N VAL A 57 -2.40 -2.93 -15.47
CA VAL A 57 -3.09 -3.53 -14.33
C VAL A 57 -4.54 -3.86 -14.69
N LYS A 58 -4.94 -5.10 -14.40
CA LYS A 58 -6.28 -5.65 -14.62
C LYS A 58 -6.99 -5.90 -13.30
N TYR A 59 -8.29 -5.63 -13.25
CA TYR A 59 -9.09 -5.83 -12.05
C TYR A 59 -10.55 -6.14 -12.36
N ASP A 60 -11.18 -6.91 -11.48
CA ASP A 60 -12.56 -7.33 -11.60
C ASP A 60 -13.48 -6.32 -10.90
N ASN A 61 -14.31 -5.61 -11.68
CA ASN A 61 -15.27 -4.68 -11.11
C ASN A 61 -16.60 -5.39 -10.84
N ARG A 62 -16.86 -5.70 -9.56
CA ARG A 62 -18.16 -6.23 -9.08
C ARG A 62 -18.68 -7.44 -9.88
N TRP A 63 -17.78 -8.36 -10.26
CA TRP A 63 -18.07 -9.64 -10.94
C TRP A 63 -18.61 -9.60 -12.39
N ILE A 64 -18.88 -8.44 -13.00
CA ILE A 64 -19.54 -8.40 -14.32
C ILE A 64 -18.54 -8.19 -15.48
N TRP A 65 -17.41 -7.51 -15.25
CA TRP A 65 -16.37 -7.32 -16.27
C TRP A 65 -14.98 -7.09 -15.66
N THR A 66 -13.95 -7.56 -16.36
CA THR A 66 -12.56 -7.17 -16.10
C THR A 66 -12.29 -5.81 -16.74
N ARG A 67 -11.69 -4.91 -15.99
CA ARG A 67 -11.15 -3.63 -16.47
C ARG A 67 -9.64 -3.71 -16.58
N THR A 68 -9.08 -2.92 -17.47
CA THR A 68 -7.64 -2.71 -17.62
C THR A 68 -7.39 -1.21 -17.44
N THR A 69 -6.39 -0.86 -16.63
CA THR A 69 -5.89 0.52 -16.48
C THR A 69 -4.80 0.79 -17.50
N ASP A 70 -4.44 2.05 -17.75
CA ASP A 70 -3.24 2.39 -18.55
C ASP A 70 -1.96 2.50 -17.70
N TRP A 71 -1.97 1.92 -16.49
CA TRP A 71 -0.90 1.99 -15.52
C TRP A 71 -0.16 0.66 -15.38
N ARG A 72 1.17 0.74 -15.33
CA ARG A 72 2.09 -0.37 -15.02
C ARG A 72 2.90 -0.13 -13.75
N VAL A 73 2.60 0.94 -13.04
CA VAL A 73 3.22 1.28 -11.76
C VAL A 73 2.13 1.63 -10.77
N GLY A 74 2.36 1.29 -9.51
CA GLY A 74 1.42 1.63 -8.45
C GLY A 74 2.08 1.57 -7.09
N LYS A 75 1.48 2.26 -6.13
CA LYS A 75 1.92 2.32 -4.74
C LYS A 75 0.91 1.57 -3.89
N PHE A 76 1.38 0.57 -3.16
CA PHE A 76 0.57 -0.09 -2.15
C PHE A 76 0.18 0.91 -1.06
N ASN A 77 -1.09 0.96 -0.70
CA ASN A 77 -1.63 1.84 0.34
C ASN A 77 -2.80 1.17 1.05
N GLN A 78 -3.28 1.77 2.13
CA GLN A 78 -4.50 1.38 2.82
C GLN A 78 -5.54 2.49 2.71
N ILE A 79 -6.75 2.16 2.26
CA ILE A 79 -7.87 3.09 2.13
C ILE A 79 -8.92 2.85 3.21
N GLU A 80 -9.51 3.93 3.72
CA GLU A 80 -10.59 3.92 4.72
C GLU A 80 -10.33 2.96 5.92
N PRO A 81 -9.13 2.96 6.55
CA PRO A 81 -8.77 1.96 7.58
C PRO A 81 -9.68 1.97 8.82
N GLU A 82 -10.45 3.04 9.01
CA GLU A 82 -11.45 3.19 10.07
C GLU A 82 -12.76 2.42 9.82
N VAL A 83 -13.01 1.94 8.61
CA VAL A 83 -14.27 1.26 8.24
C VAL A 83 -14.15 -0.24 8.49
N ALA A 84 -14.80 -0.72 9.55
CA ALA A 84 -14.80 -2.15 9.89
C ALA A 84 -15.31 -3.05 8.74
N ASP A 85 -14.83 -4.30 8.74
CA ASP A 85 -15.29 -5.39 7.87
C ASP A 85 -15.10 -5.14 6.35
N ARG A 86 -14.14 -4.30 5.96
CA ARG A 86 -13.78 -4.09 4.54
C ARG A 86 -12.31 -4.42 4.27
N HIS A 87 -12.01 -4.68 3.01
CA HIS A 87 -10.62 -4.77 2.57
C HIS A 87 -10.08 -3.36 2.35
N HIS A 88 -8.96 -3.05 2.98
CA HIS A 88 -8.33 -1.73 2.95
C HIS A 88 -7.14 -1.67 2.00
N ASP A 89 -6.49 -2.80 1.76
CA ASP A 89 -5.30 -2.85 0.94
C ASP A 89 -5.63 -2.54 -0.52
N ALA A 90 -4.95 -1.53 -1.07
CA ALA A 90 -5.18 -1.02 -2.41
C ALA A 90 -3.86 -0.70 -3.13
N ILE A 91 -3.91 -0.71 -4.45
CA ILE A 91 -2.89 -0.13 -5.32
C ILE A 91 -3.38 1.24 -5.76
N GLU A 92 -2.67 2.29 -5.36
CA GLU A 92 -2.87 3.67 -5.77
C GLU A 92 -1.99 3.94 -7.01
N PHE A 93 -2.60 4.52 -8.05
CA PHE A 93 -1.96 4.84 -9.32
C PHE A 93 -1.51 6.31 -9.38
N PRO A 94 -0.64 6.69 -10.35
CA PRO A 94 -0.12 8.05 -10.44
C PRO A 94 -1.16 9.17 -10.62
N ASP A 95 -2.35 8.87 -11.14
CA ASP A 95 -3.48 9.81 -11.24
C ASP A 95 -4.30 9.94 -9.95
N GLY A 96 -3.93 9.21 -8.89
CA GLY A 96 -4.64 9.16 -7.62
C GLY A 96 -5.84 8.19 -7.60
N SER A 97 -6.15 7.54 -8.73
CA SER A 97 -7.12 6.43 -8.73
C SER A 97 -6.54 5.22 -7.99
N HIS A 98 -7.39 4.31 -7.53
CA HIS A 98 -6.94 3.12 -6.82
C HIS A 98 -7.82 1.91 -7.10
N VAL A 99 -7.24 0.73 -6.89
CA VAL A 99 -7.92 -0.56 -7.00
C VAL A 99 -7.63 -1.38 -5.75
N LEU A 100 -8.65 -1.99 -5.15
CA LEU A 100 -8.46 -2.91 -4.04
C LEU A 100 -7.65 -4.13 -4.48
N VAL A 101 -6.71 -4.57 -3.65
CA VAL A 101 -5.88 -5.73 -3.93
C VAL A 101 -6.72 -6.99 -4.17
N THR A 102 -7.85 -7.11 -3.46
CA THR A 102 -8.80 -8.22 -3.63
C THR A 102 -9.52 -8.23 -4.98
N GLN A 103 -9.48 -7.12 -5.73
CA GLN A 103 -10.08 -6.99 -7.06
C GLN A 103 -9.09 -7.24 -8.20
N LEU A 104 -7.77 -7.14 -7.98
CA LEU A 104 -6.76 -7.33 -9.02
C LEU A 104 -6.89 -8.70 -9.66
N CYS A 105 -6.91 -8.88 -10.98
CA CYS A 105 -6.96 -10.23 -11.58
C CYS A 105 -5.78 -11.11 -11.13
N GLU A 106 -5.98 -12.42 -11.03
CA GLU A 106 -4.92 -13.38 -10.67
C GLU A 106 -3.83 -13.50 -11.73
N GLY A 107 -2.64 -13.94 -11.31
CA GLY A 107 -1.50 -14.22 -12.19
C GLY A 107 -0.76 -12.99 -12.70
N GLN A 108 -1.15 -11.79 -12.26
CA GLN A 108 -0.43 -10.57 -12.60
C GLN A 108 0.90 -10.54 -11.87
N ARG A 109 1.98 -10.26 -12.60
CA ARG A 109 3.33 -10.15 -12.06
C ARG A 109 3.63 -8.70 -11.69
N ALA A 110 4.16 -8.49 -10.50
CA ALA A 110 4.59 -7.17 -10.03
C ALA A 110 5.94 -7.26 -9.30
N THR A 111 6.89 -6.41 -9.67
CA THR A 111 8.19 -6.32 -9.01
C THR A 111 8.15 -5.22 -7.95
N VAL A 112 8.64 -5.51 -6.75
CA VAL A 112 8.79 -4.53 -5.67
C VAL A 112 9.95 -3.59 -6.02
N LEU A 113 9.62 -2.32 -6.27
CA LEU A 113 10.61 -1.30 -6.62
C LEU A 113 11.31 -0.74 -5.39
N GLN A 114 10.53 -0.40 -4.36
CA GLN A 114 11.05 0.11 -3.10
C GLN A 114 10.05 -0.11 -1.96
N LEU A 115 10.60 -0.22 -0.75
CA LEU A 115 9.84 -0.16 0.50
C LEU A 115 9.75 1.31 0.94
N PRO A 116 8.72 1.70 1.71
CA PRO A 116 8.59 3.07 2.18
C PRO A 116 9.81 3.45 3.04
N VAL A 117 10.31 4.66 2.81
CA VAL A 117 11.36 5.25 3.65
C VAL A 117 10.72 5.67 4.98
N VAL A 118 10.98 4.92 6.04
CA VAL A 118 10.66 5.37 7.40
C VAL A 118 11.63 6.52 7.71
N GLN A 119 11.16 7.77 7.60
CA GLN A 119 11.92 8.89 8.13
C GLN A 119 11.91 8.76 9.66
N THR A 120 12.97 8.18 10.23
CA THR A 120 13.30 8.38 11.64
C THR A 120 13.42 9.89 11.83
N GLY A 121 12.40 10.47 12.47
CA GLY A 121 12.31 11.89 12.72
C GLY A 121 13.61 12.37 13.37
N GLY A 122 14.35 13.22 12.66
CA GLY A 122 15.34 14.05 13.30
C GLY A 122 14.61 14.83 14.39
N GLU A 123 15.04 14.63 15.63
CA GLU A 123 14.74 15.49 16.77
C GLU A 123 14.75 16.94 16.28
N ARG A 124 13.58 17.55 16.12
CA ARG A 124 13.49 19.00 15.95
C ARG A 124 13.95 19.57 17.28
N ALA A 125 15.24 19.93 17.33
CA ALA A 125 15.77 20.78 18.39
C ALA A 125 14.77 21.93 18.62
N PRO A 126 14.42 22.23 19.88
CA PRO A 126 13.39 23.22 20.17
C PRO A 126 13.81 24.53 19.52
N LYS A 127 12.94 25.09 18.67
CA LYS A 127 13.10 26.46 18.17
C LYS A 127 13.14 27.36 19.40
N VAL A 128 14.31 27.95 19.66
CA VAL A 128 14.46 29.04 20.62
C VAL A 128 13.47 30.13 20.21
N THR A 129 12.47 30.34 21.06
CA THR A 129 11.50 31.44 20.92
C THR A 129 12.27 32.74 21.13
N GLU A 130 12.63 33.42 20.04
CA GLU A 130 13.14 34.78 20.12
C GLU A 130 11.95 35.70 20.45
N ALA A 131 11.88 36.12 21.71
CA ALA A 131 10.88 37.04 22.21
C ALA A 131 11.03 38.40 21.53
N ARG A 132 9.97 38.87 20.85
CA ARG A 132 9.87 40.26 20.38
C ARG A 132 9.73 41.19 21.59
N PRO A 133 10.48 42.30 21.67
CA PRO A 133 10.33 43.26 22.78
C PRO A 133 8.98 43.98 22.67
N ALA A 134 8.29 44.11 23.81
CA ALA A 134 7.06 44.88 23.94
C ALA A 134 7.36 46.37 23.79
N ALA A 135 6.72 47.03 22.82
CA ALA A 135 6.73 48.47 22.69
C ALA A 135 5.84 49.09 23.78
N SER A 136 6.41 50.06 24.49
CA SER A 136 5.83 50.83 25.58
C SER A 136 4.51 51.51 25.20
N ILE A 137 3.52 51.46 26.11
CA ILE A 137 2.34 52.32 26.08
C ILE A 137 2.55 53.37 27.16
N VAL A 138 2.66 54.63 26.75
CA VAL A 138 2.76 55.80 27.62
C VAL A 138 1.37 56.12 28.17
N THR A 139 1.29 56.29 29.49
CA THR A 139 0.09 56.68 30.25
C THR A 139 -0.17 58.19 30.12
N GLY A 140 -1.44 58.57 30.01
CA GLY A 140 -1.96 59.89 30.35
C GLY A 140 -2.86 59.78 31.56
#